data_AF-A0A178B839-F1
#
_entry.id   AF-A0A178B839-F1
#
_cell.length_a   1.000
_cell.length_b   1.000
_cell.length_c   1.000
_cell.angle_alpha   90.00
_cell.angle_beta   90.00
_cell.angle_gamma   90.00
#
_symmetry.space_group_name_H-M   'P 1'
#
loop_
_entity.id
_entity.type
_entity.pdbx_description
1 polymer ?
#
loop_
_entity_poly.entity_id
_entity_poly.type
_entity_poly.pdbx_seq_one_letter_code
_entity_poly.pdbx_strand_id
1 'polypeptide(L)'
;MSSQVELTYPFEFSEQERQELEADIEGVLRGMDVMRPIRESLGGLFPEQGIVKPEDYEEALDALAQMKERIIDEFATNPAEREEWERAWPFES
;
A
#
# COMPACT_ATOMS: atom_id res chain seq x y z
N MET A 1 -8.62 -43.16 26.50
CA MET A 1 -7.35 -42.42 26.33
C MET A 1 -7.48 -41.65 25.03
N SER A 2 -7.84 -40.38 25.09
CA SER A 2 -8.03 -39.56 23.89
C SER A 2 -6.67 -39.08 23.43
N SER A 3 -6.19 -39.61 22.32
CA SER A 3 -4.99 -39.12 21.65
C SER A 3 -5.33 -37.77 21.02
N GLN A 4 -4.74 -36.69 21.53
CA GLN A 4 -4.71 -35.42 20.83
C GLN A 4 -3.83 -35.62 19.59
N VAL A 5 -4.41 -35.44 18.41
CA VAL A 5 -3.62 -35.30 17.18
C VAL A 5 -2.99 -33.92 17.28
N GLU A 6 -1.71 -33.83 17.59
CA GLU A 6 -0.94 -32.61 17.39
C GLU A 6 -1.06 -32.26 15.90
N LEU A 7 -1.82 -31.22 15.58
CA LEU A 7 -1.89 -30.67 14.24
C LEU A 7 -0.58 -29.92 13.99
N THR A 8 0.47 -30.65 13.64
CA THR A 8 1.70 -30.05 13.12
C THR A 8 1.34 -29.36 11.81
N TYR A 9 1.44 -28.04 11.79
CA TYR A 9 1.19 -27.25 10.59
C TYR A 9 2.20 -27.70 9.51
N PRO A 10 1.77 -28.01 8.27
CA PRO A 10 2.62 -28.71 7.29
C PRO A 10 3.77 -27.85 6.72
N PHE A 11 3.90 -26.60 7.17
CA PHE A 11 4.93 -25.67 6.75
C PHE A 11 5.62 -25.09 7.99
N GLU A 12 6.94 -25.17 8.04
CA GLU A 12 7.72 -24.46 9.06
C GLU A 12 8.47 -23.35 8.36
N PHE A 13 8.22 -22.10 8.78
CA PHE A 13 9.06 -20.99 8.37
C PHE A 13 10.38 -21.07 9.13
N SER A 14 11.47 -21.01 8.38
CA SER A 14 12.81 -20.74 8.91
C SER A 14 12.83 -19.43 9.69
N GLU A 15 13.81 -19.27 10.56
CA GLU A 15 14.00 -18.01 11.30
C GLU A 15 14.19 -16.81 10.35
N GLN A 16 14.87 -17.03 9.22
CA GLN A 16 15.04 -16.01 8.19
C GLN A 16 13.71 -15.60 7.55
N GLU A 17 12.88 -16.56 7.12
CA GLU A 17 11.57 -16.25 6.52
C GLU A 17 10.64 -15.53 7.49
N ARG A 18 10.73 -15.82 8.81
CA ARG A 18 9.98 -15.09 9.84
C ARG A 18 10.45 -13.65 9.97
N GLN A 19 11.76 -13.41 9.95
CA GLN A 19 12.32 -12.07 10.00
C GLN A 19 11.95 -11.25 8.76
N GLU A 20 11.98 -11.86 7.57
CA GLU A 20 11.54 -11.22 6.32
C GLU A 20 10.04 -10.85 6.40
N LEU A 21 9.19 -11.76 6.90
CA LEU A 21 7.77 -11.49 7.08
C LEU A 21 7.51 -10.36 8.10
N GLU A 22 8.24 -10.34 9.21
CA GLU A 22 8.12 -9.27 10.22
C GLU A 22 8.52 -7.91 9.62
N ALA A 23 9.62 -7.85 8.87
CA ALA A 23 10.06 -6.64 8.18
C ALA A 23 9.03 -6.14 7.15
N ASP A 24 8.43 -7.05 6.39
CA ASP A 24 7.36 -6.74 5.44
C ASP A 24 6.12 -6.18 6.14
N ILE A 25 5.68 -6.82 7.23
CA ILE A 25 4.53 -6.35 8.02
C ILE A 25 4.79 -4.93 8.55
N GLU A 26 5.97 -4.68 9.11
CA GLU A 26 6.33 -3.34 9.57
C GLU A 26 6.35 -2.32 8.43
N GLY A 27 6.87 -2.71 7.26
CA GLY A 27 6.84 -1.88 6.05
C GLY A 27 5.42 -1.51 5.64
N VAL A 28 4.51 -2.48 5.62
CA VAL A 28 3.09 -2.27 5.31
C VAL A 28 2.45 -1.33 6.32
N LEU A 29 2.65 -1.54 7.63
CA LEU A 29 2.07 -0.69 8.67
C LEU A 29 2.53 0.77 8.56
N ARG A 30 3.84 0.99 8.37
CA ARG A 30 4.39 2.34 8.16
C ARG A 30 3.81 2.99 6.90
N GLY A 31 3.72 2.25 5.80
CA GLY A 31 3.10 2.74 4.57
C GLY A 31 1.62 3.11 4.78
N MET A 32 0.86 2.29 5.51
CA MET A 32 -0.54 2.57 5.83
C MET A 32 -0.71 3.83 6.71
N ASP A 33 0.17 4.04 7.69
CA ASP A 33 0.12 5.23 8.55
C ASP A 33 0.42 6.51 7.76
N VAL A 34 1.39 6.47 6.85
CA VAL A 34 1.70 7.56 5.92
C VAL A 34 0.53 7.85 4.97
N MET A 35 -0.10 6.81 4.41
CA MET A 35 -1.16 6.97 3.42
C MET A 35 -2.50 7.40 4.02
N ARG A 36 -2.70 7.23 5.34
CA ARG A 36 -4.00 7.49 5.99
C ARG A 36 -4.45 8.96 5.89
N PRO A 37 -3.65 9.98 6.23
CA PRO A 37 -4.06 11.38 6.09
C PRO A 37 -4.36 11.76 4.64
N ILE A 38 -3.63 11.15 3.71
CA ILE A 38 -3.77 11.40 2.27
C ILE A 38 -5.10 10.84 1.76
N ARG A 39 -5.43 9.60 2.16
CA ARG A 39 -6.75 9.00 1.90
C ARG A 39 -7.88 9.82 2.50
N GLU A 40 -7.73 10.27 3.75
CA GLU A 40 -8.72 11.13 4.43
C GLU A 40 -8.92 12.46 3.68
N SER A 41 -7.86 13.02 3.09
CA SER A 41 -7.94 14.27 2.32
C SER A 41 -8.74 14.13 1.02
N LEU A 42 -8.72 12.94 0.40
CA LEU A 42 -9.50 12.64 -0.81
C LEU A 42 -10.96 12.34 -0.51
N GLY A 43 -11.27 11.85 0.70
CA GLY A 43 -12.64 11.59 1.13
C GLY A 43 -13.39 10.69 0.15
N GLY A 44 -14.51 11.18 -0.39
CA GLY A 44 -15.35 10.44 -1.33
C GLY A 44 -14.75 10.23 -2.72
N LEU A 45 -13.67 10.95 -3.05
CA LEU A 45 -12.93 10.78 -4.31
C LEU A 45 -11.91 9.64 -4.24
N PHE A 46 -11.61 9.14 -3.04
CA PHE A 46 -10.74 7.99 -2.91
C PHE A 46 -11.46 6.74 -3.46
N PRO A 47 -10.85 6.01 -4.40
CA PRO A 47 -11.49 4.84 -5.00
C PRO A 47 -11.53 3.68 -3.99
N GLU A 48 -12.64 3.54 -3.28
CA GLU A 48 -12.88 2.36 -2.45
C GLU A 48 -12.93 1.12 -3.36
N GLN A 49 -11.98 0.20 -3.19
CA GLN A 49 -11.81 -1.00 -4.02
C GLN A 49 -11.57 -0.71 -5.52
N GLY A 50 -11.09 0.49 -5.86
CA GLY A 50 -10.88 0.87 -7.26
C GLY A 50 -12.15 1.36 -7.98
N ILE A 51 -13.23 1.63 -7.25
CA ILE A 51 -14.53 2.02 -7.84
C ILE A 51 -14.83 3.48 -7.49
N VAL A 52 -15.24 4.25 -8.49
CA VAL A 52 -15.72 5.63 -8.36
C VAL A 52 -17.02 5.78 -9.15
N LYS A 53 -17.88 6.72 -8.77
CA LYS A 53 -19.06 7.03 -9.57
C LYS A 53 -18.64 7.64 -10.92
N PRO A 54 -19.37 7.40 -12.01
CA PRO A 54 -19.06 8.00 -13.30
C PRO A 54 -19.00 9.53 -13.27
N GLU A 55 -19.87 10.14 -12.45
CA GLU A 55 -19.94 11.61 -12.31
C GLU A 55 -18.70 12.21 -11.64
N ASP A 56 -18.03 11.43 -10.79
CA ASP A 56 -16.88 11.85 -10.00
C ASP A 56 -15.55 11.36 -10.62
N TYR A 57 -15.60 10.66 -11.77
CA TYR A 57 -14.44 9.97 -12.34
C TYR A 57 -13.29 10.91 -12.70
N GLU A 58 -13.59 12.01 -13.40
CA GLU A 58 -12.56 13.00 -13.78
C GLU A 58 -11.98 13.69 -12.55
N GLU A 59 -12.83 14.04 -11.57
CA GLU A 59 -12.41 14.68 -10.32
C GLU A 59 -11.53 13.73 -9.48
N ALA A 60 -11.87 12.45 -9.42
CA ALA A 60 -11.06 11.44 -8.75
C ALA A 60 -9.72 11.22 -9.44
N LEU A 61 -9.65 11.21 -10.78
CA LEU A 61 -8.38 11.13 -11.50
C LEU A 61 -7.47 12.32 -11.20
N ASP A 62 -7.99 13.54 -11.23
CA ASP A 62 -7.22 14.74 -10.90
C ASP A 62 -6.71 14.70 -9.45
N ALA A 63 -7.58 14.31 -8.51
CA ALA A 63 -7.23 14.21 -7.11
C ALA A 63 -6.18 13.11 -6.84
N LEU A 64 -6.24 11.98 -7.56
CA LEU A 64 -5.22 10.92 -7.52
C LEU A 64 -3.87 11.39 -8.10
N ALA A 65 -3.88 12.18 -9.18
CA ALA A 65 -2.66 12.75 -9.76
C ALA A 65 -1.99 13.74 -8.79
N GLN A 66 -2.78 14.62 -8.16
CA GLN A 66 -2.26 15.52 -7.13
C GLN A 66 -1.72 14.76 -5.90
N MET A 67 -2.38 13.66 -5.51
CA MET A 67 -1.90 12.79 -4.45
C MET A 67 -0.56 12.15 -4.80
N LYS A 68 -0.43 11.61 -6.03
CA LYS A 68 0.82 11.02 -6.53
C LYS A 68 1.98 11.99 -6.35
N GLU A 69 1.85 13.22 -6.86
CA GLU A 69 2.91 14.22 -6.76
C GLU A 69 3.29 14.53 -5.31
N ARG A 70 2.31 14.68 -4.40
CA ARG A 70 2.60 14.92 -2.98
C ARG A 70 3.39 13.78 -2.33
N ILE A 71 3.04 12.53 -2.63
CA ILE A 71 3.74 11.35 -2.09
C ILE A 71 5.16 11.29 -2.64
N ILE A 72 5.32 11.48 -3.94
CA ILE A 72 6.64 11.47 -4.56
C ILE A 72 7.52 12.58 -3.99
N ASP A 73 7.00 13.79 -3.83
CA ASP A 73 7.76 14.90 -3.27
C ASP A 73 8.11 14.70 -1.78
N GLU A 74 7.28 13.96 -1.02
CA GLU A 74 7.55 13.66 0.39
C GLU A 74 8.58 12.53 0.57
N PHE A 75 8.55 11.50 -0.29
CA PHE A 75 9.33 10.27 -0.09
C PHE A 75 10.55 10.13 -1.01
N ALA A 76 10.56 10.77 -2.18
CA ALA A 76 11.72 10.74 -3.06
C ALA A 76 12.77 11.75 -2.58
N THR A 77 13.94 11.25 -2.18
CA THR A 77 15.05 12.10 -1.73
C THR A 77 15.94 12.54 -2.88
N ASN A 78 15.82 11.89 -4.04
CA ASN A 78 16.63 12.15 -5.22
C ASN A 78 15.87 11.84 -6.52
N PRO A 79 16.38 12.31 -7.68
CA PRO A 79 15.69 12.12 -8.96
C PRO A 79 15.51 10.66 -9.38
N ALA A 80 16.43 9.76 -9.01
CA ALA A 80 16.31 8.34 -9.36
C ALA A 80 15.16 7.69 -8.57
N GLU A 81 15.03 7.99 -7.27
CA GLU A 81 13.90 7.55 -6.47
C GLU A 81 12.57 8.09 -7.00
N ARG A 82 12.50 9.35 -7.42
CA ARG A 82 11.29 9.90 -8.07
C ARG A 82 10.90 9.09 -9.30
N GLU A 83 11.85 8.78 -10.17
CA GLU A 83 11.59 7.95 -11.36
C GLU A 83 11.10 6.54 -10.98
N GLU A 84 11.67 5.94 -9.95
CA GLU A 84 11.21 4.64 -9.45
C GLU A 84 9.78 4.69 -8.90
N TRP A 85 9.45 5.74 -8.14
CA TRP A 85 8.09 5.99 -7.67
C TRP A 85 7.11 6.21 -8.83
N GLU A 86 7.49 7.00 -9.83
CA GLU A 86 6.67 7.23 -11.02
C GLU A 86 6.38 5.91 -11.76
N ARG A 87 7.40 5.07 -11.96
CA ARG A 87 7.30 3.76 -12.63
C ARG A 87 6.49 2.73 -11.82
N ALA A 88 6.57 2.78 -10.49
CA ALA A 88 5.85 1.88 -9.62
C ALA A 88 4.39 2.28 -9.41
N TRP A 89 3.99 3.47 -9.86
CA TRP A 89 2.65 4.00 -9.60
C TRP A 89 1.57 3.21 -10.35
N PRO A 90 0.57 2.62 -9.67
CA PRO A 90 -0.39 1.72 -10.31
C PRO A 90 -1.50 2.43 -11.10
N PHE A 91 -1.63 3.75 -10.94
CA PHE A 91 -2.67 4.56 -11.57
C PHE A 91 -2.02 5.49 -12.61
N GLU A 92 -1.73 4.97 -13.80
CA GLU A 92 -1.35 5.80 -14.94
C GLU A 92 -2.62 6.26 -15.69
N SER A 93 -2.62 7.53 -16.10
CA SER A 93 -3.62 8.15 -16.98
C SER A 93 -3.32 7.88 -18.45
#